data_AF-A0A9W9I1Y3-F1
#
_entry.id   AF-A0A9W9I1Y3-F1
#
_cell.length_a   1.000
_cell.length_b   1.000
_cell.length_c   1.000
_cell.angle_alpha   90.00
_cell.angle_beta   90.00
_cell.angle_gamma   90.00
#
_symmetry.space_group_name_H-M   'P 1'
#
loop_
_entity.id
_entity.type
_entity.pdbx_description
1 polymer ?
#
loop_
_entity_poly.entity_id
_entity_poly.type
_entity_poly.pdbx_seq_one_letter_code
_entity_poly.pdbx_strand_id
1 'polypeptide(L)'
;MGTKALEIVRFRGRYYMTYHQQDGYFEGIGAAIVAGIPSDPDEYQKWLKRIRGDYAAKESVLEKEVYEIRDNVKPDPWLFDEFVDLPSELPRKFDFCEFMYCYIINLDREILTIDFSMHWKLWNIPRQDGLWLRAIKDSIYEHALMISLDVCPEEHMASPALDLPEPNWRMEHNHRVVAPRTSIIEPRKAFLTHILSHTMVHYADAIVRAGGGGECSPDSSPFRELIFALVSIASGQADFHSLPADGLHPQTCNSLFKCVPNHLQDSPRWLDGTWSGKNYPLLPFGSPCHRPGEPPGASPAETIYWFEGVLVKLALVVDAKAISEAVAWGTEHGRANFQIVVLSLFEVAFAEVTSDDAGKLFVRYSRAIDLSPVCAEDCLSTHPRERPALKPGMDSLMRPGLDWIMDINRRDLTAGILLGRFPGLAALVDFFEVAANCCAVSKSGGILPQELYDRILEFVDYDTWKNCLLVSTGFRSHCLRRYRIDDQKRIVAGPFVRLKQSGSRMRRLMSLDFENMETGEVSLMMIPPQPYARNLQAYNWAPLIGRDRKVLMVDTVFQFEPAADASLEPDSPDNNECI
;
A
#
# COMPACT_ATOMS: atom_id res chain seq x y z
N MET A 1 -29.51 10.22 17.29
CA MET A 1 -28.26 9.62 16.76
C MET A 1 -27.12 10.39 17.39
N GLY A 2 -26.18 9.74 18.07
CA GLY A 2 -25.01 10.42 18.65
C GLY A 2 -23.95 10.68 17.60
N THR A 3 -23.20 11.77 17.74
CA THR A 3 -21.99 12.05 16.95
C THR A 3 -20.90 11.07 17.39
N LYS A 4 -20.36 10.30 16.46
CA LYS A 4 -19.34 9.28 16.75
C LYS A 4 -17.93 9.84 16.57
N ALA A 5 -16.98 9.35 17.37
CA ALA A 5 -15.57 9.72 17.25
C ALA A 5 -14.64 8.53 17.45
N LEU A 6 -13.41 8.71 16.99
CA LEU A 6 -12.31 7.78 17.15
C LEU A 6 -11.19 8.46 17.94
N GLU A 7 -10.89 7.96 19.12
CA GLU A 7 -9.75 8.39 19.93
C GLU A 7 -8.59 7.43 19.68
N ILE A 8 -7.42 7.97 19.39
CA ILE A 8 -6.24 7.22 19.02
C ILE A 8 -5.10 7.72 19.89
N VAL A 9 -4.41 6.80 20.54
CA VAL A 9 -3.10 7.08 21.14
C VAL A 9 -2.04 6.45 20.26
N ARG A 10 -1.04 7.23 19.85
CA ARG A 10 0.13 6.71 19.13
C ARG A 10 1.33 6.66 20.08
N PHE A 11 1.90 5.48 20.21
CA PHE A 11 3.05 5.22 21.05
C PHE A 11 3.97 4.20 20.38
N ARG A 12 5.26 4.52 20.29
CA ARG A 12 6.29 3.77 19.56
C ARG A 12 5.84 3.36 18.17
N GLY A 13 5.20 4.30 17.47
CA GLY A 13 4.69 4.09 16.11
C GLY A 13 3.36 3.33 16.02
N ARG A 14 2.92 2.61 17.06
CA ARG A 14 1.68 1.81 17.05
C ARG A 14 0.45 2.66 17.38
N TYR A 15 -0.66 2.37 16.71
CA TYR A 15 -1.95 3.07 16.85
C TYR A 15 -2.89 2.29 17.78
N TYR A 16 -3.21 2.85 18.94
CA TYR A 16 -4.14 2.29 19.92
C TYR A 16 -5.49 3.00 19.79
N MET A 17 -6.47 2.33 19.21
CA MET A 17 -7.70 2.98 18.73
C MET A 17 -8.89 2.62 19.61
N THR A 18 -9.62 3.61 20.12
CA THR A 18 -10.82 3.44 20.93
C THR A 18 -11.99 4.19 20.28
N TYR A 19 -13.14 3.54 20.18
CA TYR A 19 -14.31 4.07 19.49
C TYR A 19 -15.36 4.61 20.46
N HIS A 20 -15.81 5.83 20.19
CA HIS A 20 -16.82 6.55 20.96
C HIS A 20 -18.12 6.69 20.17
N GLN A 21 -19.22 6.18 20.72
CA GLN A 21 -20.53 6.17 20.05
C GLN A 21 -21.28 7.51 20.10
N GLN A 22 -20.93 8.40 21.04
CA GLN A 22 -21.65 9.63 21.33
C GLN A 22 -20.66 10.77 21.62
N ASP A 23 -21.14 12.01 21.51
CA ASP A 23 -20.43 13.25 21.82
C ASP A 23 -19.07 13.45 21.14
N GLY A 24 -18.90 12.90 19.94
CA GLY A 24 -17.63 12.93 19.21
C GLY A 24 -17.16 14.31 18.71
N TYR A 25 -18.01 15.34 18.74
CA TYR A 25 -17.67 16.70 18.28
C TYR A 25 -16.61 17.37 19.18
N PHE A 26 -16.04 18.50 18.72
CA PHE A 26 -14.92 19.16 19.38
C PHE A 26 -15.24 19.59 20.81
N GLU A 27 -16.45 20.08 21.08
CA GLU A 27 -16.90 20.49 22.41
C GLU A 27 -17.19 19.31 23.34
N GLY A 28 -17.28 18.10 22.83
CA GLY A 28 -17.49 16.86 23.57
C GLY A 28 -16.16 16.15 23.86
N ILE A 29 -15.90 15.05 23.15
CA ILE A 29 -14.67 14.26 23.29
C ILE A 29 -13.42 15.11 23.09
N GLY A 30 -13.40 16.03 22.11
CA GLY A 30 -12.26 16.91 21.88
C GLY A 30 -11.90 17.76 23.11
N ALA A 31 -12.90 18.40 23.73
CA ALA A 31 -12.72 19.21 24.93
C ALA A 31 -12.31 18.35 26.13
N ALA A 32 -12.86 17.14 26.26
CA ALA A 32 -12.46 16.18 27.30
C ALA A 32 -10.98 15.79 27.18
N ILE A 33 -10.49 15.51 25.96
CA ILE A 33 -9.08 15.21 25.69
C ILE A 33 -8.20 16.41 26.04
N VAL A 34 -8.55 17.61 25.55
CA VAL A 34 -7.77 18.84 25.80
C VAL A 34 -7.71 19.19 27.29
N ALA A 35 -8.81 18.97 28.03
CA ALA A 35 -8.88 19.16 29.47
C ALA A 35 -8.09 18.10 30.25
N GLY A 36 -8.00 16.87 29.73
CA GLY A 36 -7.24 15.77 30.34
C GLY A 36 -5.72 15.91 30.24
N ILE A 37 -5.22 16.78 29.37
CA ILE A 37 -3.80 17.09 29.21
C ILE A 37 -3.45 18.30 30.10
N PRO A 38 -2.52 18.18 31.07
CA PRO A 38 -2.14 19.30 31.93
C PRO A 38 -1.52 20.46 31.17
N SER A 39 -1.77 21.68 31.64
CA SER A 39 -1.15 22.91 31.11
C SER A 39 0.09 23.35 31.87
N ASP A 40 0.22 22.97 33.15
CA ASP A 40 1.42 23.25 33.92
C ASP A 40 2.58 22.35 33.41
N PRO A 41 3.77 22.91 33.13
CA PRO A 41 4.88 22.13 32.58
C PRO A 41 5.31 20.95 33.45
N ASP A 42 5.34 21.10 34.78
CA ASP A 42 5.79 20.05 35.68
C ASP A 42 4.74 18.93 35.81
N GLU A 43 3.46 19.32 35.87
CA GLU A 43 2.35 18.36 35.83
C GLU A 43 2.26 17.64 34.48
N TYR A 44 2.50 18.36 33.38
CA TYR A 44 2.53 17.80 32.02
C TYR A 44 3.62 16.72 31.91
N GLN A 45 4.84 17.00 32.39
CA GLN A 45 5.92 16.01 32.35
C GLN A 45 5.62 14.77 33.20
N LYS A 46 5.00 14.94 34.38
CA LYS A 46 4.54 13.82 35.22
C LYS A 46 3.45 13.01 34.52
N TRP A 47 2.48 13.68 33.91
CA TRP A 47 1.40 13.06 33.15
C TRP A 47 1.95 12.28 31.96
N LEU A 48 2.82 12.89 31.15
CA LEU A 48 3.41 12.27 29.97
C LEU A 48 4.21 11.02 30.33
N LYS A 49 5.02 11.09 31.39
CA LYS A 49 5.77 9.93 31.91
C LYS A 49 4.83 8.80 32.36
N ARG A 50 3.74 9.14 33.05
CA ARG A 50 2.73 8.16 33.48
C ARG A 50 2.07 7.49 32.28
N ILE A 51 1.51 8.27 31.35
CA ILE A 51 0.80 7.73 30.19
C ILE A 51 1.74 6.88 29.31
N ARG A 52 2.97 7.34 29.03
CA ARG A 52 3.96 6.52 28.32
C ARG A 52 4.27 5.22 29.06
N GLY A 53 4.31 5.25 30.40
CA GLY A 53 4.48 4.06 31.23
C GLY A 53 3.31 3.06 31.11
N ASP A 54 2.08 3.56 31.12
CA ASP A 54 0.87 2.75 30.97
C ASP A 54 0.84 2.05 29.60
N TYR A 55 1.12 2.78 28.51
CA TYR A 55 1.17 2.21 27.16
C TYR A 55 2.37 1.28 26.95
N ALA A 56 3.53 1.54 27.57
CA ALA A 56 4.65 0.60 27.56
C ALA A 56 4.30 -0.72 28.27
N ALA A 57 3.53 -0.67 29.35
CA ALA A 57 3.02 -1.88 30.01
C ALA A 57 2.04 -2.65 29.10
N LYS A 58 1.10 -1.95 28.45
CA LYS A 58 0.19 -2.57 27.47
C LYS A 58 0.94 -3.20 26.29
N GLU A 59 1.93 -2.50 25.73
CA GLU A 59 2.80 -3.00 24.66
C GLU A 59 3.54 -4.26 25.08
N SER A 60 4.10 -4.30 26.30
CA SER A 60 4.78 -5.51 26.81
C SER A 60 3.84 -6.71 26.95
N VAL A 61 2.57 -6.48 27.32
CA VAL A 61 1.57 -7.56 27.40
C VAL A 61 1.11 -7.99 26.00
N LEU A 62 0.88 -7.05 25.09
CA LEU A 62 0.57 -7.35 23.67
C LEU A 62 1.67 -8.20 23.05
N GLU A 63 2.93 -7.82 23.28
CA GLU A 63 4.08 -8.53 22.73
C GLU A 63 4.13 -9.98 23.23
N LYS A 64 3.95 -10.16 24.54
CA LYS A 64 4.07 -11.48 25.19
C LYS A 64 2.89 -12.41 24.94
N GLU A 65 1.67 -11.89 24.88
CA GLU A 65 0.43 -12.69 24.87
C GLU A 65 -0.25 -12.74 23.50
N VAL A 66 0.13 -11.86 22.54
CA VAL A 66 -0.54 -11.74 21.24
C VAL A 66 0.43 -11.77 20.06
N TYR A 67 1.46 -10.93 20.05
CA TYR A 67 2.31 -10.74 18.86
C TYR A 67 3.45 -11.74 18.73
N GLU A 68 4.11 -12.12 19.82
CA GLU A 68 5.15 -13.15 19.77
C GLU A 68 4.52 -14.55 19.66
N ILE A 69 4.65 -15.17 18.50
CA ILE A 69 4.07 -16.48 18.20
C ILE A 69 5.02 -17.58 18.66
N ARG A 70 4.56 -18.33 19.67
CA ARG A 70 5.27 -19.49 20.23
C ARG A 70 4.51 -20.77 19.93
N ASP A 71 5.24 -21.85 19.70
CA ASP A 71 4.66 -23.16 19.47
C ASP A 71 3.79 -23.58 20.67
N ASN A 72 2.59 -24.09 20.40
CA ASN A 72 1.60 -24.54 21.39
C ASN A 72 1.02 -23.46 22.32
N VAL A 73 1.34 -22.17 22.10
CA VAL A 73 0.70 -21.05 22.80
C VAL A 73 -0.32 -20.43 21.88
N LYS A 74 -1.58 -20.40 22.30
CA LYS A 74 -2.64 -19.74 21.55
C LYS A 74 -2.69 -18.27 21.97
N PRO A 75 -2.50 -17.30 21.05
CA PRO A 75 -2.64 -15.90 21.40
C PRO A 75 -4.06 -15.61 21.85
N ASP A 76 -4.21 -14.70 22.80
CA ASP A 76 -5.50 -14.23 23.31
C ASP A 76 -5.74 -12.75 22.96
N PRO A 77 -6.24 -12.47 21.74
CA PRO A 77 -6.60 -11.11 21.33
C PRO A 77 -7.69 -10.47 22.19
N TRP A 78 -8.45 -11.27 22.95
CA TRP A 78 -9.58 -10.78 23.74
C TRP A 78 -9.14 -10.00 24.98
N LEU A 79 -7.86 -10.07 25.35
CA LEU A 79 -7.26 -9.25 26.41
C LEU A 79 -7.29 -7.75 26.12
N PHE A 80 -7.54 -7.36 24.86
CA PHE A 80 -7.50 -5.97 24.38
C PHE A 80 -8.80 -5.58 23.67
N ASP A 81 -9.94 -6.05 24.19
CA ASP A 81 -11.27 -5.75 23.65
C ASP A 81 -11.68 -4.26 23.78
N GLU A 82 -10.92 -3.49 24.57
CA GLU A 82 -10.98 -2.03 24.67
C GLU A 82 -10.58 -1.31 23.37
N PHE A 83 -9.83 -1.97 22.49
CA PHE A 83 -9.40 -1.40 21.21
C PHE A 83 -10.27 -1.87 20.05
N VAL A 84 -10.41 -0.98 19.06
CA VAL A 84 -11.11 -1.24 17.81
C VAL A 84 -10.42 -2.34 17.01
N ASP A 85 -9.09 -2.32 16.98
CA ASP A 85 -8.25 -3.35 16.40
C ASP A 85 -6.98 -3.50 17.23
N LEU A 86 -6.26 -4.60 17.04
CA LEU A 86 -4.99 -4.83 17.71
C LEU A 86 -3.99 -3.71 17.32
N PRO A 87 -3.34 -3.05 18.30
CA PRO A 87 -2.49 -1.90 18.01
C PRO A 87 -1.34 -2.19 17.05
N SER A 88 -1.37 -1.61 15.85
CA SER A 88 -0.36 -1.79 14.79
C SER A 88 0.20 -0.45 14.30
N GLU A 89 1.39 -0.46 13.69
CA GLU A 89 1.95 0.68 12.94
C GLU A 89 1.21 0.95 11.62
N LEU A 90 0.52 -0.06 11.07
CA LEU A 90 -0.33 0.04 9.87
C LEU A 90 -1.75 -0.44 10.20
N PRO A 91 -2.58 0.39 10.86
CA PRO A 91 -3.93 -0.01 11.25
C PRO A 91 -4.83 -0.19 10.01
N ARG A 92 -5.70 -1.21 10.05
CA ARG A 92 -6.50 -1.64 8.88
C ARG A 92 -7.71 -0.77 8.56
N LYS A 93 -8.29 -0.12 9.57
CA LYS A 93 -9.56 0.60 9.41
C LYS A 93 -9.39 2.07 9.76
N PHE A 94 -9.17 2.89 8.74
CA PHE A 94 -9.46 4.32 8.77
C PHE A 94 -10.70 4.68 7.95
N ASP A 95 -11.53 3.70 7.59
CA ASP A 95 -12.69 3.96 6.73
C ASP A 95 -13.68 4.91 7.42
N PHE A 96 -13.76 6.13 6.85
CA PHE A 96 -14.41 7.33 7.39
C PHE A 96 -15.93 7.24 7.45
N CYS A 97 -16.52 6.20 6.87
CA CYS A 97 -17.96 6.07 6.78
C CYS A 97 -18.66 5.90 8.15
N GLU A 98 -17.90 5.62 9.22
CA GLU A 98 -18.47 5.30 10.52
C GLU A 98 -18.25 6.33 11.62
N PHE A 99 -17.26 7.23 11.55
CA PHE A 99 -16.99 8.24 12.59
C PHE A 99 -16.85 9.64 11.98
N MET A 100 -17.33 10.66 12.69
CA MET A 100 -17.33 12.05 12.18
C MET A 100 -16.08 12.83 12.59
N TYR A 101 -15.37 12.39 13.64
CA TYR A 101 -14.19 13.05 14.18
C TYR A 101 -13.11 12.05 14.61
N CYS A 102 -11.85 12.40 14.41
CA CYS A 102 -10.69 11.61 14.83
C CYS A 102 -9.73 12.45 15.67
N TYR A 103 -9.31 11.92 16.82
CA TYR A 103 -8.36 12.54 17.73
C TYR A 103 -7.16 11.63 17.89
N ILE A 104 -5.95 12.11 17.57
CA ILE A 104 -4.70 11.35 17.68
C ILE A 104 -3.79 12.04 18.69
N ILE A 105 -3.60 11.40 19.84
CA ILE A 105 -2.63 11.80 20.85
C ILE A 105 -1.32 11.08 20.52
N ASN A 106 -0.43 11.76 19.80
CA ASN A 106 0.88 11.25 19.44
C ASN A 106 1.87 11.49 20.58
N LEU A 107 2.13 10.45 21.38
CA LEU A 107 3.05 10.50 22.51
C LEU A 107 4.51 10.45 22.08
N ASP A 108 4.81 10.02 20.85
CA ASP A 108 6.18 9.94 20.34
C ASP A 108 6.72 11.33 19.97
N ARG A 109 5.85 12.16 19.39
CA ARG A 109 6.19 13.53 18.96
C ARG A 109 5.58 14.63 19.83
N GLU A 110 4.79 14.26 20.82
CA GLU A 110 4.07 15.18 21.72
C GLU A 110 3.09 16.12 20.98
N ILE A 111 2.30 15.54 20.08
CA ILE A 111 1.35 16.25 19.20
C ILE A 111 -0.07 15.72 19.42
N LEU A 112 -1.05 16.61 19.58
CA LEU A 112 -2.48 16.29 19.41
C LEU A 112 -2.86 16.63 17.97
N THR A 113 -3.26 15.63 17.20
CA THR A 113 -3.83 15.81 15.87
C THR A 113 -5.33 15.62 15.91
N ILE A 114 -6.08 16.55 15.33
CA ILE A 114 -7.54 16.43 15.18
C ILE A 114 -7.85 16.37 13.68
N ASP A 115 -8.70 15.42 13.29
CA ASP A 115 -9.09 15.13 11.90
C ASP A 115 -7.91 15.12 10.93
N PHE A 116 -6.81 14.50 11.37
CA PHE A 116 -5.55 14.32 10.62
C PHE A 116 -4.85 15.61 10.19
N SER A 117 -5.42 16.78 10.46
CA SER A 117 -5.04 18.04 9.81
C SER A 117 -4.74 19.19 10.77
N MET A 118 -5.26 19.13 12.00
CA MET A 118 -5.04 20.16 13.00
C MET A 118 -4.04 19.65 14.03
N HIS A 119 -2.79 20.07 13.92
CA HIS A 119 -1.69 19.59 14.77
C HIS A 119 -1.35 20.63 15.85
N TRP A 120 -1.60 20.26 17.10
CA TRP A 120 -1.32 21.06 18.28
C TRP A 120 -0.15 20.46 19.06
N LYS A 121 0.75 21.28 19.60
CA LYS A 121 1.71 20.81 20.60
C LYS A 121 0.95 20.42 21.86
N LEU A 122 1.12 19.19 22.35
CA LEU A 122 0.37 18.69 23.53
C LEU A 122 0.55 19.59 24.75
N TRP A 123 1.77 20.05 25.00
CA TRP A 123 2.09 20.89 26.16
C TRP A 123 1.57 22.33 26.02
N ASN A 124 1.28 22.80 24.80
CA ASN A 124 0.97 24.21 24.51
C ASN A 124 -0.39 24.43 23.82
N ILE A 125 -1.43 23.69 24.21
CA ILE A 125 -2.78 23.89 23.65
C ILE A 125 -3.41 25.17 24.24
N PRO A 126 -3.92 26.12 23.43
CA PRO A 126 -4.44 27.40 23.92
C PRO A 126 -5.88 27.27 24.44
N ARG A 127 -5.99 26.98 25.74
CA ARG A 127 -7.27 26.70 26.42
C ARG A 127 -8.06 27.96 26.80
N GLN A 128 -7.38 29.09 26.99
CA GLN A 128 -7.98 30.34 27.46
C GLN A 128 -9.08 30.82 26.50
N ASP A 129 -10.26 31.12 27.04
CA ASP A 129 -11.44 31.58 26.30
C ASP A 129 -11.82 30.68 25.10
N GLY A 130 -11.52 29.37 25.18
CA GLY A 130 -11.78 28.43 24.09
C GLY A 130 -11.04 28.77 22.79
N LEU A 131 -9.84 29.39 22.88
CA LEU A 131 -9.10 29.84 21.70
C LEU A 131 -8.82 28.70 20.71
N TRP A 132 -8.46 27.52 21.19
CA TRP A 132 -8.21 26.36 20.34
C TRP A 132 -9.42 25.99 19.45
N LEU A 133 -10.65 26.05 20.00
CA LEU A 133 -11.89 25.82 19.22
C LEU A 133 -12.12 26.92 18.20
N ARG A 134 -11.99 28.18 18.62
CA ARG A 134 -12.23 29.35 17.74
C ARG A 134 -11.27 29.43 16.57
N ALA A 135 -10.07 28.86 16.74
CA ALA A 135 -9.04 28.80 15.72
C ALA A 135 -9.33 27.77 14.61
N ILE A 136 -10.23 26.80 14.84
CA ILE A 136 -10.60 25.81 13.83
C ILE A 136 -11.41 26.51 12.73
N LYS A 137 -10.97 26.35 11.47
CA LYS A 137 -11.60 26.91 10.27
C LYS A 137 -11.55 25.92 9.12
N ASP A 138 -12.42 26.13 8.14
CA ASP A 138 -12.35 25.43 6.86
C ASP A 138 -11.08 25.82 6.10
N SER A 139 -10.40 24.81 5.58
CA SER A 139 -9.28 24.97 4.67
C SER A 139 -9.79 25.34 3.28
N ILE A 140 -8.92 25.91 2.43
CA ILE A 140 -9.20 25.99 0.99
C ILE A 140 -9.44 24.60 0.39
N TYR A 141 -8.95 23.52 1.01
CA TYR A 141 -9.20 22.16 0.55
C TYR A 141 -10.55 21.65 1.04
N GLU A 142 -11.36 21.12 0.12
CA GLU A 142 -12.68 20.60 0.46
C GLU A 142 -12.62 19.50 1.54
N HIS A 143 -13.56 19.53 2.48
CA HIS A 143 -13.66 18.61 3.62
C HIS A 143 -12.43 18.57 4.56
N ALA A 144 -11.51 19.53 4.45
CA ALA A 144 -10.36 19.65 5.34
C ALA A 144 -10.49 20.85 6.30
N LEU A 145 -10.10 20.62 7.55
CA LEU A 145 -10.05 21.65 8.59
C LEU A 145 -8.60 22.10 8.81
N MET A 146 -8.44 23.27 9.44
CA MET A 146 -7.14 23.85 9.71
C MET A 146 -7.15 24.79 10.93
N ILE A 147 -5.96 25.16 11.43
CA ILE A 147 -5.78 26.08 12.56
C ILE A 147 -5.45 27.50 12.07
N SER A 148 -6.36 28.44 12.23
CA SER A 148 -6.24 29.80 11.70
C SER A 148 -5.11 30.58 12.37
N LEU A 149 -4.12 30.99 11.57
CA LEU A 149 -3.02 31.86 12.01
C LEU A 149 -3.50 33.28 12.37
N ASP A 150 -4.66 33.70 11.86
CA ASP A 150 -5.27 34.99 12.21
C ASP A 150 -5.86 34.97 13.63
N VAL A 151 -6.16 33.77 14.16
CA VAL A 151 -6.79 33.58 15.47
C VAL A 151 -5.79 33.02 16.49
N CYS A 152 -4.93 32.09 16.08
CA CYS A 152 -4.04 31.36 16.96
C CYS A 152 -2.57 31.51 16.53
N PRO A 153 -1.67 31.91 17.45
CA PRO A 153 -0.24 31.97 17.17
C PRO A 153 0.39 30.61 16.82
N GLU A 154 1.43 30.65 16.00
CA GLU A 154 2.17 29.47 15.53
C GLU A 154 2.83 28.67 16.68
N GLU A 155 3.15 29.30 17.80
CA GLU A 155 3.79 28.63 18.93
C GLU A 155 2.97 27.46 19.50
N HIS A 156 1.66 27.43 19.26
CA HIS A 156 0.74 26.36 19.65
C HIS A 156 0.67 25.21 18.63
N MET A 157 1.08 25.47 17.39
CA MET A 157 0.97 24.52 16.28
C MET A 157 2.19 23.59 16.23
N ALA A 158 1.98 22.42 15.66
CA ALA A 158 3.02 21.42 15.42
C ALA A 158 2.98 20.93 13.95
N SER A 159 3.97 20.13 13.57
CA SER A 159 3.92 19.33 12.35
C SER A 159 4.42 17.92 12.66
N PRO A 160 3.62 16.88 12.37
CA PRO A 160 4.10 15.51 12.46
C PRO A 160 4.89 15.06 11.21
N ALA A 161 5.03 15.89 10.18
CA ALA A 161 5.83 15.56 9.01
C ALA A 161 7.32 15.35 9.36
N LEU A 162 8.01 14.56 8.54
CA LEU A 162 9.46 14.46 8.51
C LEU A 162 10.03 15.60 7.68
N ASP A 163 11.21 16.07 8.07
CA ASP A 163 11.96 17.01 7.25
C ASP A 163 12.44 16.29 5.98
N LEU A 164 11.90 16.68 4.83
CA LEU A 164 12.32 16.15 3.55
C LEU A 164 13.63 16.82 3.12
N PRO A 165 14.66 16.04 2.73
CA PRO A 165 15.89 16.63 2.20
C PRO A 165 15.60 17.33 0.86
N GLU A 166 16.32 18.42 0.58
CA GLU A 166 16.24 19.05 -0.74
C GLU A 166 16.70 18.07 -1.83
N PRO A 167 15.93 17.90 -2.92
CA PRO A 167 16.30 16.99 -4.01
C PRO A 167 17.65 17.36 -4.63
N ASN A 168 18.53 16.37 -4.75
CA ASN A 168 19.83 16.51 -5.40
C ASN A 168 19.87 15.73 -6.72
N TRP A 169 19.85 16.47 -7.81
CA TRP A 169 19.86 15.94 -9.18
C TRP A 169 21.26 15.77 -9.78
N ARG A 170 22.32 16.01 -9.00
CA ARG A 170 23.70 15.87 -9.45
C ARG A 170 24.15 14.41 -9.38
N MET A 171 24.35 13.80 -10.55
CA MET A 171 24.87 12.44 -10.68
C MET A 171 26.41 12.45 -10.71
N GLU A 172 27.05 11.63 -9.87
CA GLU A 172 28.51 11.57 -9.74
C GLU A 172 29.18 10.79 -10.88
N HIS A 173 28.50 9.76 -11.38
CA HIS A 173 28.99 8.91 -12.46
C HIS A 173 28.63 9.45 -13.85
N ASN A 174 29.33 8.96 -14.87
CA ASN A 174 28.93 9.15 -16.25
C ASN A 174 27.52 8.59 -16.45
N HIS A 175 26.62 9.38 -17.03
CA HIS A 175 25.21 9.01 -17.04
C HIS A 175 24.45 9.45 -18.28
N ARG A 176 23.26 8.86 -18.44
CA ARG A 176 22.24 9.28 -19.40
C ARG A 176 20.85 9.15 -18.78
N VAL A 177 20.07 10.23 -18.85
CA VAL A 177 18.66 10.20 -18.50
C VAL A 177 17.85 9.56 -19.63
N VAL A 178 16.95 8.63 -19.29
CA VAL A 178 16.06 7.91 -20.21
C VAL A 178 14.63 7.88 -19.68
N ALA A 179 13.66 7.64 -20.55
CA ALA A 179 12.28 7.37 -20.14
C ALA A 179 12.07 5.85 -20.03
N PRO A 180 11.44 5.34 -18.96
CA PRO A 180 11.11 3.93 -18.87
C PRO A 180 9.94 3.58 -19.78
N ARG A 181 9.83 2.29 -20.09
CA ARG A 181 8.68 1.74 -20.81
C ARG A 181 7.54 1.52 -19.81
N THR A 182 6.31 1.81 -20.23
CA THR A 182 5.09 1.71 -19.41
C THR A 182 4.02 0.87 -20.12
N SER A 183 4.41 -0.10 -20.95
CA SER A 183 3.46 -0.84 -21.78
C SER A 183 2.69 -1.87 -20.97
N ILE A 184 1.36 -1.74 -20.92
CA ILE A 184 0.47 -2.73 -20.29
C ILE A 184 -0.42 -3.47 -21.28
N ILE A 185 0.00 -3.55 -22.56
CA ILE A 185 -0.75 -4.23 -23.64
C ILE A 185 -0.86 -5.74 -23.39
N GLU A 186 0.12 -6.33 -22.70
CA GLU A 186 0.09 -7.76 -22.40
C GLU A 186 -0.87 -8.05 -21.23
N PRO A 187 -1.71 -9.11 -21.31
CA PRO A 187 -2.73 -9.40 -20.30
C PRO A 187 -2.17 -9.49 -18.87
N ARG A 188 -0.99 -10.12 -18.71
CA ARG A 188 -0.29 -10.19 -17.43
C ARG A 188 0.08 -8.82 -16.88
N LYS A 189 0.61 -7.92 -17.73
CA LYS A 189 1.05 -6.58 -17.30
C LYS A 189 -0.14 -5.75 -16.87
N ALA A 190 -1.24 -5.81 -17.63
CA ALA A 190 -2.50 -5.18 -17.27
C ALA A 190 -3.03 -5.71 -15.94
N PHE A 191 -3.02 -7.03 -15.74
CA PHE A 191 -3.44 -7.69 -14.51
C PHE A 191 -2.60 -7.25 -13.29
N LEU A 192 -1.26 -7.33 -13.37
CA LEU A 192 -0.39 -6.93 -12.26
C LEU A 192 -0.50 -5.42 -11.96
N THR A 193 -0.57 -4.59 -13.00
CA THR A 193 -0.75 -3.13 -12.83
C THR A 193 -2.09 -2.82 -12.18
N HIS A 194 -3.16 -3.53 -12.55
CA HIS A 194 -4.45 -3.39 -11.90
C HIS A 194 -4.39 -3.74 -10.41
N ILE A 195 -3.73 -4.84 -10.04
CA ILE A 195 -3.59 -5.24 -8.63
C ILE A 195 -2.78 -4.19 -7.86
N LEU A 196 -1.65 -3.73 -8.41
CA LEU A 196 -0.85 -2.67 -7.81
C LEU A 196 -1.66 -1.39 -7.61
N SER A 197 -2.46 -1.00 -8.61
CA SER A 197 -3.32 0.18 -8.52
C SER A 197 -4.37 0.01 -7.42
N HIS A 198 -4.97 -1.17 -7.29
CA HIS A 198 -5.94 -1.49 -6.25
C HIS A 198 -5.30 -1.46 -4.85
N THR A 199 -4.07 -1.98 -4.71
CA THR A 199 -3.27 -1.89 -3.48
C THR A 199 -3.00 -0.43 -3.10
N MET A 200 -2.55 0.40 -4.04
CA MET A 200 -2.28 1.82 -3.79
C MET A 200 -3.54 2.58 -3.38
N VAL A 201 -4.65 2.35 -4.09
CA VAL A 201 -5.97 2.94 -3.79
C VAL A 201 -6.43 2.55 -2.39
N HIS A 202 -6.29 1.27 -2.04
CA HIS A 202 -6.73 0.77 -0.73
C HIS A 202 -5.93 1.38 0.43
N TYR A 203 -4.62 1.52 0.27
CA TYR A 203 -3.76 2.08 1.32
C TYR A 203 -3.57 3.60 1.22
N ALA A 204 -4.21 4.29 0.27
CA ALA A 204 -4.01 5.72 0.06
C ALA A 204 -4.36 6.57 1.29
N ASP A 205 -5.46 6.26 1.98
CA ASP A 205 -5.80 6.98 3.21
C ASP A 205 -4.78 6.74 4.33
N ALA A 206 -4.23 5.53 4.44
CA ALA A 206 -3.15 5.25 5.38
C ALA A 206 -1.87 6.03 5.02
N ILE A 207 -1.55 6.10 3.72
CA ILE A 207 -0.42 6.87 3.20
C ILE A 207 -0.63 8.38 3.48
N VAL A 208 -1.80 8.93 3.20
CA VAL A 208 -2.05 10.38 3.26
C VAL A 208 -2.33 10.89 4.68
N ARG A 209 -3.02 10.09 5.50
CA ARG A 209 -3.63 10.54 6.76
C ARG A 209 -3.00 9.88 8.00
N ALA A 210 -2.66 8.60 7.94
CA ALA A 210 -2.20 7.83 9.09
C ALA A 210 -0.68 7.83 9.30
N GLY A 211 -0.05 8.98 9.06
CA GLY A 211 1.38 9.14 9.21
C GLY A 211 2.23 8.31 8.24
N GLY A 212 1.68 7.84 7.12
CA GLY A 212 2.43 7.14 6.08
C GLY A 212 3.40 8.05 5.33
N GLY A 213 2.94 8.72 4.27
CA GLY A 213 3.75 9.47 3.32
C GLY A 213 4.64 10.55 3.91
N GLY A 214 4.11 11.33 4.86
CA GLY A 214 4.86 12.43 5.47
C GLY A 214 5.50 12.12 6.81
N GLU A 215 5.14 11.04 7.51
CA GLU A 215 5.64 10.78 8.87
C GLU A 215 6.44 9.48 9.01
N CYS A 216 6.39 8.59 8.01
CA CYS A 216 7.18 7.37 7.94
C CYS A 216 8.52 7.59 7.26
N SER A 217 9.58 7.21 7.95
CA SER A 217 10.90 7.11 7.36
C SER A 217 11.06 5.80 6.58
N PRO A 218 12.02 5.69 5.65
CA PRO A 218 12.22 4.48 4.85
C PRO A 218 12.52 3.21 5.66
N ASP A 219 12.98 3.38 6.91
CA ASP A 219 13.24 2.31 7.89
C ASP A 219 12.05 2.02 8.81
N SER A 220 10.89 2.66 8.63
CA SER A 220 9.68 2.30 9.35
C SER A 220 9.04 1.03 8.79
N SER A 221 8.35 0.26 9.62
CA SER A 221 7.68 -0.97 9.19
C SER A 221 6.61 -0.69 8.10
N PRO A 222 5.71 0.30 8.24
CA PRO A 222 4.72 0.61 7.22
C PRO A 222 5.33 0.94 5.85
N PHE A 223 6.42 1.72 5.83
CA PHE A 223 7.09 2.10 4.59
C PHE A 223 7.67 0.86 3.90
N ARG A 224 8.44 0.06 4.64
CA ARG A 224 9.08 -1.14 4.07
C ARG A 224 8.07 -2.17 3.59
N GLU A 225 7.02 -2.45 4.37
CA GLU A 225 5.99 -3.43 4.02
C GLU A 225 5.22 -3.02 2.75
N LEU A 226 4.81 -1.75 2.64
CA LEU A 226 4.08 -1.26 1.46
C LEU A 226 4.95 -1.32 0.20
N ILE A 227 6.19 -0.82 0.26
CA ILE A 227 7.10 -0.87 -0.90
C ILE A 227 7.44 -2.32 -1.26
N PHE A 228 7.67 -3.19 -0.27
CA PHE A 228 7.95 -4.60 -0.51
C PHE A 228 6.77 -5.32 -1.16
N ALA A 229 5.53 -4.97 -0.78
CA ALA A 229 4.33 -5.48 -1.44
C ALA A 229 4.27 -5.08 -2.93
N LEU A 230 4.51 -3.79 -3.23
CA LEU A 230 4.54 -3.31 -4.63
C LEU A 230 5.62 -4.02 -5.44
N VAL A 231 6.83 -4.15 -4.90
CA VAL A 231 7.95 -4.86 -5.55
C VAL A 231 7.61 -6.35 -5.77
N SER A 232 7.02 -7.02 -4.77
CA SER A 232 6.66 -8.44 -4.85
C SER A 232 5.59 -8.70 -5.91
N ILE A 233 4.57 -7.84 -5.99
CA ILE A 233 3.51 -7.96 -7.00
C ILE A 233 4.06 -7.62 -8.39
N ALA A 234 4.78 -6.50 -8.54
CA ALA A 234 5.29 -6.04 -9.84
C ALA A 234 6.28 -7.03 -10.48
N SER A 235 7.12 -7.65 -9.66
CA SER A 235 8.06 -8.68 -10.10
C SER A 235 7.40 -10.01 -10.48
N GLY A 236 6.13 -10.21 -10.11
CA GLY A 236 5.43 -11.48 -10.24
C GLY A 236 5.88 -12.55 -9.24
N GLN A 237 6.56 -12.15 -8.16
CA GLN A 237 6.94 -13.07 -7.08
C GLN A 237 5.83 -13.26 -6.04
N ALA A 238 4.87 -12.35 -5.96
CA ALA A 238 3.65 -12.58 -5.18
C ALA A 238 2.91 -13.82 -5.70
N ASP A 239 2.39 -14.62 -4.78
CA ASP A 239 1.44 -15.68 -5.05
C ASP A 239 0.02 -15.12 -4.92
N PHE A 240 -0.97 -15.75 -5.54
CA PHE A 240 -2.36 -15.30 -5.51
C PHE A 240 -3.26 -16.42 -5.01
N HIS A 241 -3.95 -16.18 -3.90
CA HIS A 241 -4.83 -17.18 -3.31
C HIS A 241 -6.29 -16.78 -3.47
N SER A 242 -7.09 -17.70 -4.01
CA SER A 242 -8.54 -17.52 -4.08
C SER A 242 -9.17 -17.76 -2.72
N LEU A 243 -10.06 -16.85 -2.31
CA LEU A 243 -10.91 -17.04 -1.14
C LEU A 243 -12.22 -17.75 -1.53
N PRO A 244 -12.90 -18.44 -0.60
CA PRO A 244 -14.17 -19.08 -0.88
C PRO A 244 -15.21 -18.11 -1.45
N ALA A 245 -15.81 -18.47 -2.59
CA ALA A 245 -16.89 -17.71 -3.21
C ALA A 245 -18.11 -17.61 -2.30
N ASP A 246 -18.95 -16.60 -2.51
CA ASP A 246 -20.17 -16.30 -1.71
C ASP A 246 -19.93 -15.98 -0.23
N GLY A 247 -18.66 -16.03 0.22
CA GLY A 247 -18.24 -15.47 1.49
C GLY A 247 -18.39 -13.95 1.53
N LEU A 248 -18.55 -13.40 2.73
CA LEU A 248 -18.57 -11.95 2.93
C LEU A 248 -17.20 -11.38 2.51
N HIS A 249 -17.19 -10.29 1.75
CA HIS A 249 -15.94 -9.64 1.34
C HIS A 249 -15.26 -9.02 2.58
N PRO A 250 -13.96 -9.27 2.84
CA PRO A 250 -13.26 -8.76 4.02
C PRO A 250 -13.43 -7.24 4.24
N GLN A 251 -13.32 -6.48 3.15
CA GLN A 251 -13.51 -5.03 3.17
C GLN A 251 -14.95 -4.58 3.49
N THR A 252 -15.97 -5.37 3.15
CA THR A 252 -17.39 -5.01 3.40
C THR A 252 -17.93 -5.57 4.71
N CYS A 253 -17.07 -6.23 5.49
CA CYS A 253 -17.47 -6.73 6.77
C CYS A 253 -17.60 -5.61 7.81
N ASN A 254 -18.86 -5.25 8.06
CA ASN A 254 -19.28 -4.34 9.14
C ASN A 254 -18.99 -4.89 10.55
N SER A 255 -18.45 -6.10 10.69
CA SER A 255 -17.81 -6.51 11.95
C SER A 255 -16.49 -5.76 12.05
N LEU A 256 -16.60 -4.52 12.52
CA LEU A 256 -15.54 -3.58 12.88
C LEU A 256 -14.39 -4.19 13.71
N PHE A 257 -14.58 -5.38 14.32
CA PHE A 257 -13.77 -5.80 15.45
C PHE A 257 -13.22 -7.24 15.38
N LYS A 258 -13.74 -8.12 14.48
CA LYS A 258 -13.57 -9.59 14.65
C LYS A 258 -13.60 -10.43 13.36
N CYS A 259 -13.48 -9.83 12.16
CA CYS A 259 -13.95 -10.50 10.93
C CYS A 259 -12.96 -11.41 10.21
N VAL A 260 -11.64 -11.15 10.25
CA VAL A 260 -10.63 -11.96 9.52
C VAL A 260 -10.74 -13.48 9.81
N PRO A 261 -10.92 -13.94 11.05
CA PRO A 261 -11.09 -15.37 11.34
C PRO A 261 -12.39 -15.97 10.79
N ASN A 262 -13.42 -15.16 10.55
CA ASN A 262 -14.74 -15.61 10.07
C ASN A 262 -14.84 -15.61 8.54
N HIS A 263 -13.99 -14.85 7.83
CA HIS A 263 -13.86 -14.89 6.37
C HIS A 263 -12.99 -16.05 5.89
N LEU A 264 -12.09 -16.50 6.75
CA LEU A 264 -11.22 -17.64 6.54
C LEU A 264 -11.85 -18.87 7.23
N GLN A 265 -13.12 -19.21 6.91
CA GLN A 265 -13.76 -20.40 7.48
C GLN A 265 -12.87 -21.63 7.23
N ASP A 266 -12.69 -22.45 8.28
CA ASP A 266 -11.86 -23.67 8.32
C ASP A 266 -10.34 -23.51 8.13
N SER A 267 -9.77 -22.32 8.39
CA SER A 267 -8.34 -22.23 8.78
C SER A 267 -8.22 -21.69 10.20
N PRO A 268 -7.74 -22.48 11.16
CA PRO A 268 -7.87 -22.15 12.57
C PRO A 268 -6.88 -21.05 12.95
N ARG A 269 -7.09 -19.76 12.65
CA ARG A 269 -6.18 -18.62 13.06
C ARG A 269 -4.68 -18.83 12.71
N TRP A 270 -4.44 -19.82 11.89
CA TRP A 270 -3.22 -20.39 11.35
C TRP A 270 -3.71 -20.71 9.95
N LEU A 271 -3.41 -19.87 8.95
CA LEU A 271 -3.76 -20.30 7.61
C LEU A 271 -2.92 -21.55 7.32
N ASP A 272 -3.58 -22.54 6.73
CA ASP A 272 -3.21 -23.95 6.69
C ASP A 272 -1.70 -24.18 6.50
N GLY A 273 -1.14 -25.24 7.12
CA GLY A 273 0.25 -25.68 6.86
C GLY A 273 0.50 -26.07 5.41
N THR A 274 -0.55 -26.13 4.58
CA THR A 274 -0.48 -26.20 3.11
C THR A 274 -0.15 -24.85 2.46
N TRP A 275 -0.45 -23.69 3.07
CA TRP A 275 -0.30 -22.36 2.46
C TRP A 275 1.04 -21.69 2.78
N SER A 276 1.54 -21.86 4.00
CA SER A 276 2.83 -21.32 4.48
C SER A 276 3.89 -22.41 4.72
N GLY A 277 3.56 -23.67 4.43
CA GLY A 277 4.32 -24.83 4.89
C GLY A 277 4.06 -25.11 6.38
N LYS A 278 4.34 -26.34 6.84
CA LYS A 278 4.15 -26.78 8.24
C LYS A 278 4.92 -25.96 9.28
N ASN A 279 5.76 -25.02 8.83
CA ASN A 279 6.77 -24.36 9.63
C ASN A 279 6.52 -22.88 9.87
N TYR A 280 5.45 -22.23 9.38
CA TYR A 280 5.24 -20.79 9.63
C TYR A 280 3.74 -20.43 9.76
N PRO A 281 3.31 -19.62 10.73
CA PRO A 281 1.97 -19.06 10.74
C PRO A 281 1.84 -18.05 9.62
N LEU A 282 0.86 -18.19 8.71
CA LEU A 282 0.59 -17.14 7.74
C LEU A 282 -0.05 -15.94 8.47
N LEU A 283 0.52 -14.75 8.27
CA LEU A 283 0.10 -13.54 8.97
C LEU A 283 -0.64 -12.58 8.04
N PRO A 284 -1.63 -11.84 8.54
CA PRO A 284 -2.29 -10.86 7.71
C PRO A 284 -1.40 -9.61 7.60
N PHE A 285 -1.35 -8.98 6.43
CA PHE A 285 -0.48 -7.83 6.13
C PHE A 285 -0.65 -6.69 7.14
N GLY A 286 0.46 -6.04 7.50
CA GLY A 286 0.50 -5.00 8.54
C GLY A 286 0.39 -5.52 9.97
N SER A 287 0.37 -6.84 10.20
CA SER A 287 0.35 -7.41 11.55
C SER A 287 1.72 -7.29 12.24
N PRO A 288 1.78 -6.87 13.52
CA PRO A 288 3.00 -6.89 14.31
C PRO A 288 3.42 -8.29 14.79
N CYS A 289 2.67 -9.34 14.46
CA CYS A 289 2.99 -10.69 14.89
C CYS A 289 4.32 -11.19 14.30
N HIS A 290 5.07 -11.96 15.08
CA HIS A 290 6.38 -12.49 14.68
C HIS A 290 6.79 -13.68 15.55
N ARG A 291 7.83 -14.41 15.13
CA ARG A 291 8.45 -15.43 15.98
C ARG A 291 9.46 -14.81 16.95
N PRO A 292 9.77 -15.47 18.08
CA PRO A 292 10.82 -15.03 18.98
C PRO A 292 12.14 -14.77 18.24
N GLY A 293 12.64 -13.53 18.32
CA GLY A 293 13.90 -13.11 17.68
C GLY A 293 13.81 -12.79 16.19
N GLU A 294 12.65 -12.92 15.55
CA GLU A 294 12.43 -12.51 14.16
C GLU A 294 11.68 -11.16 14.11
N PRO A 295 11.94 -10.30 13.11
CA PRO A 295 11.14 -9.11 12.93
C PRO A 295 9.74 -9.44 12.40
N PRO A 296 8.72 -8.60 12.65
CA PRO A 296 7.41 -8.74 12.03
C PRO A 296 7.42 -8.41 10.53
N GLY A 297 6.35 -8.81 9.84
CA GLY A 297 6.14 -8.51 8.42
C GLY A 297 6.91 -9.40 7.44
N ALA A 298 6.77 -9.11 6.14
CA ALA A 298 7.45 -9.84 5.06
C ALA A 298 8.69 -9.12 4.52
N SER A 299 8.79 -7.80 4.73
CA SER A 299 9.85 -6.98 4.19
C SER A 299 11.21 -7.23 4.87
N PRO A 300 12.34 -7.05 4.15
CA PRO A 300 13.66 -6.92 4.76
C PRO A 300 13.69 -5.77 5.77
N ALA A 301 14.59 -5.84 6.77
CA ALA A 301 14.73 -4.76 7.75
C ALA A 301 15.49 -3.55 7.16
N GLU A 302 16.35 -3.82 6.17
CA GLU A 302 17.20 -2.87 5.48
C GLU A 302 16.43 -2.03 4.46
N THR A 303 16.91 -0.80 4.23
CA THR A 303 16.37 0.12 3.23
C THR A 303 16.99 -0.06 1.85
N ILE A 304 17.98 -0.94 1.73
CA ILE A 304 18.61 -1.32 0.46
C ILE A 304 18.87 -2.82 0.46
N TYR A 305 18.36 -3.53 -0.55
CA TYR A 305 18.46 -4.99 -0.62
C TYR A 305 18.33 -5.51 -2.05
N TRP A 306 18.82 -6.72 -2.29
CA TRP A 306 18.63 -7.42 -3.57
C TRP A 306 17.29 -8.14 -3.59
N PHE A 307 16.53 -7.96 -4.67
CA PHE A 307 15.28 -8.67 -4.93
C PHE A 307 15.25 -9.15 -6.38
N GLU A 308 15.22 -10.47 -6.60
CA GLU A 308 15.25 -11.08 -7.94
C GLU A 308 16.37 -10.57 -8.88
N GLY A 309 17.54 -10.25 -8.31
CA GLY A 309 18.67 -9.73 -9.06
C GLY A 309 18.64 -8.22 -9.33
N VAL A 310 17.60 -7.53 -8.90
CA VAL A 310 17.46 -6.07 -8.93
C VAL A 310 17.80 -5.50 -7.56
N LEU A 311 18.53 -4.39 -7.52
CA LEU A 311 18.81 -3.67 -6.29
C LEU A 311 17.64 -2.74 -5.97
N VAL A 312 16.95 -2.97 -4.86
CA VAL A 312 15.85 -2.15 -4.40
C VAL A 312 16.36 -1.22 -3.32
N LYS A 313 16.05 0.07 -3.44
CA LYS A 313 16.35 1.10 -2.44
C LYS A 313 15.10 1.88 -2.09
N LEU A 314 14.90 2.10 -0.80
CA LEU A 314 13.83 2.90 -0.22
C LEU A 314 14.39 4.28 0.12
N ALA A 315 13.69 5.34 -0.26
CA ALA A 315 14.11 6.72 -0.02
C ALA A 315 12.90 7.65 0.21
N LEU A 316 13.10 8.70 1.01
CA LEU A 316 12.09 9.76 1.16
C LEU A 316 11.95 10.58 -0.13
N VAL A 317 13.06 10.85 -0.80
CA VAL A 317 13.14 11.64 -2.04
C VAL A 317 13.82 10.79 -3.10
N VAL A 318 13.17 10.65 -4.27
CA VAL A 318 13.67 9.86 -5.38
C VAL A 318 14.47 10.75 -6.33
N ASP A 319 15.78 10.87 -6.06
CA ASP A 319 16.68 11.75 -6.81
C ASP A 319 17.98 11.07 -7.30
N ALA A 320 18.88 11.86 -7.91
CA ALA A 320 20.15 11.33 -8.42
C ALA A 320 21.10 10.91 -7.29
N LYS A 321 20.99 11.52 -6.10
CA LYS A 321 21.78 11.14 -4.92
C LYS A 321 21.35 9.76 -4.42
N ALA A 322 20.05 9.51 -4.28
CA ALA A 322 19.53 8.21 -3.88
C ALA A 322 19.98 7.10 -4.83
N ILE A 323 19.95 7.36 -6.14
CA ILE A 323 20.49 6.47 -7.18
C ILE A 323 21.99 6.27 -7.01
N SER A 324 22.78 7.35 -6.86
CA SER A 324 24.24 7.25 -6.71
C SER A 324 24.65 6.43 -5.49
N GLU A 325 23.97 6.61 -4.36
CA GLU A 325 24.15 5.81 -3.16
C GLU A 325 23.80 4.32 -3.40
N ALA A 326 22.78 4.02 -4.20
CA ALA A 326 22.46 2.64 -4.59
C ALA A 326 23.53 2.05 -5.53
N VAL A 327 24.06 2.84 -6.46
CA VAL A 327 25.17 2.43 -7.35
C VAL A 327 26.39 2.08 -6.51
N ALA A 328 26.80 2.96 -5.58
CA ALA A 328 27.93 2.74 -4.69
C ALA A 328 27.75 1.43 -3.90
N TRP A 329 26.61 1.26 -3.23
CA TRP A 329 26.31 0.06 -2.46
C TRP A 329 26.35 -1.22 -3.33
N GLY A 330 25.74 -1.20 -4.51
CA GLY A 330 25.74 -2.35 -5.42
C GLY A 330 27.14 -2.73 -5.91
N THR A 331 28.01 -1.74 -6.15
CA THR A 331 29.39 -1.95 -6.58
C THR A 331 30.29 -2.46 -5.45
N GLU A 332 30.10 -1.98 -4.23
CA GLU A 332 30.80 -2.48 -3.03
C GLU A 332 30.48 -3.97 -2.78
N HIS A 333 29.29 -4.43 -3.18
CA HIS A 333 28.88 -5.83 -3.13
C HIS A 333 29.31 -6.65 -4.36
N GLY A 334 30.25 -6.13 -5.17
CA GLY A 334 30.94 -6.86 -6.22
C GLY A 334 30.17 -7.05 -7.53
N ARG A 335 29.06 -6.32 -7.76
CA ARG A 335 28.32 -6.39 -9.03
C ARG A 335 28.77 -5.29 -10.00
N ALA A 336 29.21 -5.70 -11.19
CA ALA A 336 29.66 -4.77 -12.25
C ALA A 336 28.53 -4.31 -13.18
N ASN A 337 27.48 -5.13 -13.35
CA ASN A 337 26.32 -4.82 -14.18
C ASN A 337 25.06 -5.23 -13.42
N PHE A 338 24.14 -4.30 -13.18
CA PHE A 338 22.92 -4.57 -12.43
C PHE A 338 21.86 -3.48 -12.62
N GLN A 339 20.62 -3.84 -12.31
CA GLN A 339 19.47 -2.96 -12.31
C GLN A 339 19.18 -2.43 -10.89
N ILE A 340 18.66 -1.21 -10.81
CA ILE A 340 18.29 -0.54 -9.57
C ILE A 340 16.85 -0.03 -9.69
N VAL A 341 16.09 -0.16 -8.62
CA VAL A 341 14.83 0.58 -8.40
C VAL A 341 14.98 1.39 -7.12
N VAL A 342 14.71 2.69 -7.19
CA VAL A 342 14.59 3.58 -6.04
C VAL A 342 13.13 3.96 -5.87
N LEU A 343 12.54 3.69 -4.71
CA LEU A 343 11.13 3.96 -4.42
C LEU A 343 10.97 4.87 -3.20
N SER A 344 10.05 5.82 -3.32
CA SER A 344 9.33 6.40 -2.18
C SER A 344 7.91 5.85 -2.13
N LEU A 345 7.08 6.30 -1.17
CA LEU A 345 5.65 5.98 -1.15
C LEU A 345 4.87 6.60 -2.32
N PHE A 346 5.44 7.56 -3.02
CA PHE A 346 4.77 8.34 -4.07
C PHE A 346 5.40 8.15 -5.46
N GLU A 347 6.71 7.93 -5.52
CA GLU A 347 7.47 7.97 -6.76
C GLU A 347 8.40 6.77 -6.90
N VAL A 348 8.78 6.49 -8.14
CA VAL A 348 9.79 5.49 -8.48
C VAL A 348 10.76 6.02 -9.53
N ALA A 349 12.03 5.63 -9.42
CA ALA A 349 13.02 5.80 -10.46
C ALA A 349 13.77 4.48 -10.71
N PHE A 350 14.20 4.31 -11.95
CA PHE A 350 14.87 3.12 -12.44
C PHE A 350 16.29 3.47 -12.85
N ALA A 351 17.24 2.57 -12.62
CA ALA A 351 18.57 2.70 -13.20
C ALA A 351 19.16 1.36 -13.67
N GLU A 352 20.01 1.43 -14.67
CA GLU A 352 20.86 0.35 -15.14
C GLU A 352 22.31 0.81 -15.00
N VAL A 353 23.10 0.02 -14.28
CA VAL A 353 24.53 0.23 -14.09
C VAL A 353 25.27 -0.72 -15.01
N THR A 354 26.21 -0.17 -15.75
CA THR A 354 27.14 -0.94 -16.58
C THR A 354 28.58 -0.52 -16.29
N SER A 355 29.51 -1.47 -16.31
CA SER A 355 30.94 -1.21 -16.25
C SER A 355 31.57 -1.48 -17.60
N ASP A 356 32.47 -0.61 -18.06
CA ASP A 356 33.35 -0.91 -19.18
C ASP A 356 34.52 -1.83 -18.76
N ASP A 357 35.32 -2.24 -19.74
CA ASP A 357 36.50 -3.09 -19.55
C ASP A 357 37.58 -2.44 -18.66
N ALA A 358 37.53 -1.12 -18.48
CA ALA A 358 38.43 -0.36 -17.61
C ALA A 358 37.87 -0.17 -16.18
N GLY A 359 36.69 -0.76 -15.88
CA GLY A 359 36.04 -0.63 -14.58
C GLY A 359 35.28 0.68 -14.37
N LYS A 360 35.10 1.49 -15.41
CA LYS A 360 34.40 2.77 -15.32
C LYS A 360 32.89 2.55 -15.43
N LEU A 361 32.17 3.07 -14.44
CA LEU A 361 30.72 2.95 -14.34
C LEU A 361 30.01 3.95 -15.27
N PHE A 362 28.97 3.45 -15.94
CA PHE A 362 28.01 4.21 -16.70
C PHE A 362 26.59 3.90 -16.21
N VAL A 363 25.83 4.95 -15.88
CA VAL A 363 24.49 4.84 -15.29
C VAL A 363 23.43 5.38 -16.24
N ARG A 364 22.52 4.53 -16.69
CA ARG A 364 21.29 4.96 -17.37
C ARG A 364 20.19 5.04 -16.34
N TYR A 365 19.52 6.17 -16.19
CA TYR A 365 18.46 6.28 -15.17
C TYR A 365 17.26 7.07 -15.65
N SER A 366 16.10 6.85 -15.04
CA SER A 366 14.90 7.64 -15.24
C SER A 366 14.80 8.79 -14.24
N ARG A 367 14.07 9.84 -14.61
CA ARG A 367 13.52 10.74 -13.58
C ARG A 367 12.53 9.98 -12.70
N ALA A 368 12.20 10.57 -11.54
CA ALA A 368 11.10 10.11 -10.71
C ALA A 368 9.79 10.12 -11.51
N ILE A 369 8.95 9.12 -11.26
CA ILE A 369 7.65 8.93 -11.89
C ILE A 369 6.65 8.56 -10.80
N ASP A 370 5.49 9.19 -10.85
CA ASP A 370 4.42 8.96 -9.89
C ASP A 370 3.91 7.52 -9.94
N LEU A 371 3.87 6.88 -8.77
CA LEU A 371 3.27 5.57 -8.57
C LEU A 371 1.74 5.66 -8.67
N SER A 372 1.15 6.78 -8.25
CA SER A 372 -0.30 6.96 -8.25
C SER A 372 -0.67 8.43 -8.42
N PRO A 373 -1.97 8.76 -8.60
CA PRO A 373 -2.41 10.15 -8.58
C PRO A 373 -2.22 10.86 -7.24
N VAL A 374 -2.00 10.12 -6.15
CA VAL A 374 -1.70 10.67 -4.83
C VAL A 374 -0.21 11.00 -4.74
N CYS A 375 0.07 12.23 -4.29
CA CYS A 375 1.42 12.75 -4.12
C CYS A 375 1.69 13.20 -2.67
N ALA A 376 2.92 13.63 -2.39
CA ALA A 376 3.34 14.06 -1.06
C ALA A 376 2.55 15.29 -0.58
N GLU A 377 2.14 16.17 -1.50
CA GLU A 377 1.34 17.37 -1.21
C GLU A 377 -0.09 17.04 -0.75
N ASP A 378 -0.57 15.83 -1.07
CA ASP A 378 -1.85 15.35 -0.57
C ASP A 378 -1.80 14.99 0.92
N CYS A 379 -0.62 14.79 1.52
CA CYS A 379 -0.49 14.49 2.95
C CYS A 379 -1.10 15.57 3.85
N LEU A 380 -1.76 15.11 4.91
CA LEU A 380 -2.33 16.00 5.92
C LEU A 380 -1.38 16.25 7.11
N SER A 381 -0.21 15.63 7.13
CA SER A 381 0.80 15.76 8.19
C SER A 381 1.63 17.05 8.12
N THR A 382 1.52 17.82 7.04
CA THR A 382 2.31 19.04 6.83
C THR A 382 1.91 20.18 7.77
N HIS A 383 2.76 21.20 7.90
CA HIS A 383 2.49 22.29 8.82
C HIS A 383 1.20 23.04 8.42
N PRO A 384 0.36 23.51 9.37
CA PRO A 384 -0.87 24.25 9.05
C PRO A 384 -0.68 25.46 8.11
N ARG A 385 0.54 26.02 8.02
CA ARG A 385 0.90 27.08 7.05
C ARG A 385 0.69 26.69 5.59
N GLU A 386 0.84 25.40 5.29
CA GLU A 386 0.72 24.86 3.94
C GLU A 386 -0.75 24.65 3.55
N ARG A 387 -1.69 24.97 4.44
CA ARG A 387 -3.13 24.81 4.27
C ARG A 387 -3.86 26.09 4.69
N PRO A 388 -3.97 27.09 3.80
CA PRO A 388 -4.56 28.37 4.14
C PRO A 388 -6.09 28.27 4.36
N ALA A 389 -6.63 29.23 5.10
CA ALA A 389 -8.05 29.30 5.42
C ALA A 389 -8.87 29.68 4.17
N LEU A 390 -10.04 29.06 4.03
CA LEU A 390 -11.01 29.45 3.02
C LEU A 390 -11.56 30.85 3.35
N LYS A 391 -11.32 31.82 2.47
CA LYS A 391 -11.81 33.20 2.65
C LYS A 391 -13.12 33.40 1.89
N PRO A 392 -13.99 34.33 2.32
CA PRO A 392 -15.20 34.69 1.58
C PRO A 392 -14.86 35.06 0.12
N GLY A 393 -15.54 34.42 -0.82
CA GLY A 393 -15.33 34.62 -2.26
C GLY A 393 -14.22 33.78 -2.89
N MET A 394 -13.59 32.87 -2.13
CA MET A 394 -12.73 31.81 -2.67
C MET A 394 -13.55 30.56 -2.94
N ASP A 395 -13.23 29.87 -4.04
CA ASP A 395 -13.71 28.53 -4.30
C ASP A 395 -12.85 27.52 -3.53
N SER A 396 -13.48 26.46 -3.02
CA SER A 396 -12.75 25.33 -2.45
C SER A 396 -11.99 24.61 -3.56
N LEU A 397 -10.73 24.28 -3.28
CA LEU A 397 -9.90 23.46 -4.13
C LEU A 397 -10.11 21.98 -3.79
N MET A 398 -10.30 21.19 -4.83
CA MET A 398 -10.19 19.73 -4.74
C MET A 398 -8.71 19.32 -4.72
N ARG A 399 -8.41 18.25 -3.97
CA ARG A 399 -7.11 17.56 -4.06
C ARG A 399 -7.21 16.50 -5.15
N PRO A 400 -6.60 16.70 -6.33
CA PRO A 400 -6.89 15.86 -7.50
C PRO A 400 -6.58 14.37 -7.29
N GLY A 401 -5.51 14.05 -6.54
CA GLY A 401 -5.13 12.68 -6.23
C GLY A 401 -6.15 11.96 -5.34
N LEU A 402 -6.54 12.63 -4.26
CA LEU A 402 -7.49 12.08 -3.28
C LEU A 402 -8.91 11.99 -3.85
N ASP A 403 -9.36 12.99 -4.61
CA ASP A 403 -10.65 12.96 -5.32
C ASP A 403 -10.72 11.79 -6.29
N TRP A 404 -9.65 11.58 -7.08
CA TRP A 404 -9.61 10.49 -8.04
C TRP A 404 -9.76 9.13 -7.34
N ILE A 405 -9.12 8.94 -6.18
CA ILE A 405 -9.25 7.72 -5.38
C ILE A 405 -10.65 7.56 -4.82
N MET A 406 -11.24 8.63 -4.26
CA MET A 406 -12.61 8.59 -3.72
C MET A 406 -13.64 8.23 -4.81
N ASP A 407 -13.41 8.69 -6.04
CA ASP A 407 -14.30 8.47 -7.18
C ASP A 407 -13.90 7.28 -8.07
N ILE A 408 -12.86 6.50 -7.75
CA ILE A 408 -12.42 5.38 -8.59
C ILE A 408 -13.56 4.39 -8.85
N ASN A 409 -14.43 4.20 -7.85
CA ASN A 409 -15.61 3.35 -7.92
C ASN A 409 -16.70 3.88 -8.85
N ARG A 410 -16.60 5.12 -9.33
CA ARG A 410 -17.54 5.75 -10.26
C ARG A 410 -16.95 6.00 -11.65
N ARG A 411 -15.65 5.72 -11.84
CA ARG A 411 -14.90 6.01 -13.07
C ARG A 411 -14.78 4.79 -13.99
N ASP A 412 -14.48 5.05 -15.25
CA ASP A 412 -14.07 3.99 -16.17
C ASP A 412 -12.72 3.42 -15.70
N LEU A 413 -12.50 2.12 -15.91
CA LEU A 413 -11.29 1.44 -15.47
C LEU A 413 -10.78 0.54 -16.59
N THR A 414 -10.26 1.19 -17.63
CA THR A 414 -9.60 0.56 -18.78
C THR A 414 -8.09 0.45 -18.56
N ALA A 415 -7.41 -0.33 -19.40
CA ALA A 415 -5.95 -0.35 -19.41
C ALA A 415 -5.34 1.03 -19.72
N GLY A 416 -5.94 1.82 -20.63
CA GLY A 416 -5.46 3.17 -20.93
C GLY A 416 -5.56 4.12 -19.73
N ILE A 417 -6.65 4.05 -18.96
CA ILE A 417 -6.81 4.83 -17.72
C ILE A 417 -5.80 4.40 -16.66
N LEU A 418 -5.59 3.09 -16.48
CA LEU A 418 -4.56 2.58 -15.57
C LEU A 418 -3.17 3.10 -15.94
N LEU A 419 -2.83 3.07 -17.23
CA LEU A 419 -1.56 3.59 -17.74
C LEU A 419 -1.39 5.09 -17.49
N GLY A 420 -2.44 5.89 -17.76
CA GLY A 420 -2.39 7.34 -17.58
C GLY A 420 -2.34 7.78 -16.12
N ARG A 421 -2.91 7.00 -15.19
CA ARG A 421 -3.01 7.35 -13.77
C ARG A 421 -1.97 6.68 -12.87
N PHE A 422 -1.40 5.56 -13.29
CA PHE A 422 -0.37 4.82 -12.54
C PHE A 422 0.86 4.49 -13.41
N PRO A 423 1.49 5.50 -14.05
CA PRO A 423 2.61 5.25 -14.96
C PRO A 423 3.80 4.61 -14.24
N GLY A 424 4.06 4.97 -12.98
CA GLY A 424 5.13 4.38 -12.17
C GLY A 424 4.91 2.89 -11.89
N LEU A 425 3.67 2.45 -11.63
CA LEU A 425 3.36 1.02 -11.43
C LEU A 425 3.49 0.22 -12.72
N ALA A 426 3.02 0.77 -13.84
CA ALA A 426 3.20 0.16 -15.16
C ALA A 426 4.70 0.02 -15.50
N ALA A 427 5.50 1.07 -15.25
CA ALA A 427 6.95 1.03 -15.43
C ALA A 427 7.62 0.00 -14.53
N LEU A 428 7.17 -0.14 -13.28
CA LEU A 428 7.72 -1.09 -12.31
C LEU A 428 7.54 -2.53 -12.78
N VAL A 429 6.34 -2.88 -13.29
CA VAL A 429 6.05 -4.20 -13.86
C VAL A 429 6.94 -4.49 -15.08
N ASP A 430 7.02 -3.54 -16.02
CA ASP A 430 7.85 -3.67 -17.22
C ASP A 430 9.34 -3.82 -16.85
N PHE A 431 9.82 -3.03 -15.88
CA PHE A 431 11.21 -3.03 -15.45
C PHE A 431 11.63 -4.38 -14.86
N PHE A 432 10.83 -4.95 -13.95
CA PHE A 432 11.12 -6.27 -13.39
C PHE A 432 11.02 -7.38 -14.43
N GLU A 433 10.14 -7.27 -15.41
CA GLU A 433 10.10 -8.23 -16.51
C GLU A 433 11.38 -8.20 -17.34
N VAL A 434 11.85 -7.01 -17.70
CA VAL A 434 13.12 -6.83 -18.43
C VAL A 434 14.29 -7.35 -17.60
N ALA A 435 14.37 -7.01 -16.31
CA ALA A 435 15.42 -7.50 -15.42
C ALA A 435 15.43 -9.02 -15.32
N ALA A 436 14.26 -9.65 -15.17
CA ALA A 436 14.14 -11.10 -15.13
C ALA A 436 14.52 -11.75 -16.47
N ASN A 437 14.20 -11.12 -17.61
CA ASN A 437 14.65 -11.58 -18.92
C ASN A 437 16.18 -11.51 -19.04
N CYS A 438 16.81 -10.42 -18.60
CA CYS A 438 18.28 -10.30 -18.58
C CYS A 438 18.92 -11.39 -17.72
N CYS A 439 18.37 -11.65 -16.53
CA CYS A 439 18.80 -12.75 -15.67
C CYS A 439 18.64 -14.12 -16.37
N ALA A 440 17.55 -14.33 -17.12
CA ALA A 440 17.33 -15.59 -17.85
C ALA A 440 18.24 -15.76 -19.08
N VAL A 441 18.65 -14.68 -19.75
CA VAL A 441 19.63 -14.70 -20.87
C VAL A 441 20.98 -15.22 -20.42
N SER A 442 21.38 -14.94 -19.17
CA SER A 442 22.64 -15.47 -18.62
C SER A 442 22.65 -16.99 -18.43
N LYS A 443 21.48 -17.65 -18.56
CA LYS A 443 21.30 -19.09 -18.43
C LYS A 443 21.19 -19.76 -19.80
N SER A 444 21.44 -21.08 -19.87
CA SER A 444 21.52 -21.82 -21.13
C SER A 444 20.27 -21.63 -22.02
N GLY A 445 20.45 -21.58 -23.35
CA GLY A 445 19.40 -21.34 -24.35
C GLY A 445 18.31 -22.41 -24.50
N GLY A 446 18.15 -23.30 -23.51
CA GLY A 446 17.27 -24.46 -23.58
C GLY A 446 17.88 -25.62 -24.37
N ILE A 447 17.45 -26.84 -24.06
CA ILE A 447 17.92 -28.09 -24.71
C ILE A 447 16.79 -28.71 -25.57
N LEU A 448 15.53 -28.36 -25.32
CA LEU A 448 14.38 -28.96 -25.97
C LEU A 448 13.78 -28.03 -27.05
N PRO A 449 13.14 -28.59 -28.09
CA PRO A 449 12.30 -27.82 -29.01
C PRO A 449 11.19 -27.06 -28.27
N GLN A 450 10.82 -25.88 -28.79
CA GLN A 450 9.84 -24.98 -28.17
C GLN A 450 8.48 -25.64 -27.99
N GLU A 451 8.07 -26.51 -28.91
CA GLU A 451 6.80 -27.23 -28.89
C GLU A 451 6.69 -28.17 -27.68
N LEU A 452 7.82 -28.67 -27.16
CA LEU A 452 7.82 -29.49 -25.96
C LEU A 452 7.65 -28.66 -24.69
N TYR A 453 8.06 -27.38 -24.70
CA TYR A 453 7.90 -26.51 -23.53
C TYR A 453 6.44 -26.22 -23.22
N ASP A 454 5.63 -25.90 -24.23
CA ASP A 454 4.19 -25.70 -24.04
C ASP A 454 3.52 -26.96 -23.46
N ARG A 455 3.92 -28.13 -23.95
CA ARG A 455 3.38 -29.40 -23.47
C ARG A 455 3.83 -29.74 -22.06
N ILE A 456 5.10 -29.52 -21.71
CA ILE A 456 5.58 -29.70 -20.33
C ILE A 456 4.81 -28.79 -19.39
N LEU A 457 4.61 -27.53 -19.80
CA LEU A 457 3.90 -26.52 -19.03
C LEU A 457 2.42 -26.83 -18.80
N GLU A 458 1.83 -27.81 -19.46
CA GLU A 458 0.46 -28.26 -19.20
C GLU A 458 0.38 -29.25 -18.02
N PHE A 459 1.48 -29.90 -17.64
CA PHE A 459 1.47 -30.95 -16.61
C PHE A 459 2.20 -30.58 -15.31
N VAL A 460 2.86 -29.43 -15.26
CA VAL A 460 3.54 -28.96 -14.04
C VAL A 460 2.56 -28.34 -13.05
N ASP A 461 2.81 -28.52 -11.76
CA ASP A 461 2.18 -27.77 -10.68
C ASP A 461 2.60 -26.28 -10.68
N TYR A 462 1.94 -25.43 -9.87
CA TYR A 462 2.21 -24.00 -9.85
C TYR A 462 3.62 -23.64 -9.39
N ASP A 463 4.15 -24.31 -8.36
CA ASP A 463 5.50 -24.04 -7.86
C ASP A 463 6.56 -24.41 -8.90
N THR A 464 6.38 -25.55 -9.57
CA THR A 464 7.23 -25.95 -10.69
C THR A 464 7.11 -24.95 -11.85
N TRP A 465 5.90 -24.47 -12.18
CA TRP A 465 5.69 -23.43 -13.20
C TRP A 465 6.38 -22.10 -12.83
N LYS A 466 6.35 -21.67 -11.56
CA LYS A 466 7.08 -20.49 -11.07
C LYS A 466 8.58 -20.67 -11.26
N ASN A 467 9.13 -21.84 -10.91
CA ASN A 467 10.54 -22.15 -11.12
C ASN A 467 10.94 -22.13 -12.60
N CYS A 468 10.04 -22.57 -13.48
CA CYS A 468 10.21 -22.53 -14.93
C CYS A 468 10.41 -21.12 -15.50
N LEU A 469 9.86 -20.08 -14.86
CA LEU A 469 10.09 -18.67 -15.25
C LEU A 469 11.56 -18.23 -15.13
N LEU A 470 12.39 -19.01 -14.42
CA LEU A 470 13.80 -18.71 -14.15
C LEU A 470 14.76 -19.57 -14.98
N VAL A 471 14.29 -20.51 -15.79
CA VAL A 471 15.14 -21.51 -16.46
C VAL A 471 15.88 -20.94 -17.66
N SER A 472 15.15 -20.39 -18.62
CA SER A 472 15.68 -19.76 -19.84
C SER A 472 14.69 -18.74 -20.37
N THR A 473 15.15 -17.86 -21.26
CA THR A 473 14.27 -16.87 -21.90
C THR A 473 13.15 -17.49 -22.71
N GLY A 474 13.44 -18.59 -23.43
CA GLY A 474 12.43 -19.32 -24.19
C GLY A 474 11.34 -19.88 -23.27
N PHE A 475 11.73 -20.61 -22.23
CA PHE A 475 10.79 -21.20 -21.28
C PHE A 475 9.95 -20.13 -20.57
N ARG A 476 10.60 -19.05 -20.15
CA ARG A 476 9.93 -17.89 -19.54
C ARG A 476 8.90 -17.27 -20.48
N SER A 477 9.21 -17.09 -21.76
CA SER A 477 8.26 -16.55 -22.74
C SER A 477 6.99 -17.40 -22.86
N HIS A 478 7.11 -18.74 -22.80
CA HIS A 478 5.96 -19.64 -22.82
C HIS A 478 5.13 -19.52 -21.54
N CYS A 479 5.77 -19.46 -20.36
CA CYS A 479 5.09 -19.22 -19.10
C CYS A 479 4.31 -17.89 -19.09
N LEU A 480 4.93 -16.80 -19.56
CA LEU A 480 4.32 -15.47 -19.51
C LEU A 480 3.14 -15.32 -20.49
N ARG A 481 3.15 -16.04 -21.62
CA ARG A 481 2.03 -16.06 -22.59
C ARG A 481 0.75 -16.66 -21.99
N ARG A 482 0.90 -17.65 -21.10
CA ARG A 482 -0.20 -18.34 -20.40
C ARG A 482 -0.01 -18.15 -18.89
N TYR A 483 -0.08 -16.90 -18.46
CA TYR A 483 0.25 -16.52 -17.10
C TYR A 483 -0.69 -17.19 -16.09
N ARG A 484 -0.15 -18.09 -15.27
CA ARG A 484 -0.89 -18.74 -14.19
C ARG A 484 -1.02 -17.79 -13.01
N ILE A 485 -2.22 -17.70 -12.48
CA ILE A 485 -2.50 -16.90 -11.28
C ILE A 485 -2.38 -17.78 -10.06
N ASP A 486 -3.04 -18.95 -10.10
CA ASP A 486 -3.05 -19.99 -9.09
C ASP A 486 -2.94 -21.39 -9.74
N ASP A 487 -3.15 -22.46 -8.96
CA ASP A 487 -3.12 -23.85 -9.41
C ASP A 487 -4.23 -24.22 -10.41
N GLN A 488 -5.29 -23.42 -10.51
CA GLN A 488 -6.49 -23.74 -11.28
C GLN A 488 -6.74 -22.78 -12.45
N LYS A 489 -6.25 -21.55 -12.38
CA LYS A 489 -6.66 -20.45 -13.26
C LYS A 489 -5.45 -19.79 -13.89
N ARG A 490 -5.55 -19.54 -15.20
CA ARG A 490 -4.57 -18.77 -15.97
C ARG A 490 -5.23 -17.75 -16.88
N ILE A 491 -4.51 -16.68 -17.16
CA ILE A 491 -4.93 -15.65 -18.12
C ILE A 491 -4.56 -16.11 -19.53
N VAL A 492 -5.52 -16.07 -20.44
CA VAL A 492 -5.32 -16.52 -21.84
C VAL A 492 -5.49 -15.40 -22.87
N ALA A 493 -6.22 -14.33 -22.55
CA ALA A 493 -6.39 -13.20 -23.44
C ALA A 493 -6.77 -11.89 -22.71
N GLY A 494 -6.72 -10.77 -23.44
CA GLY A 494 -6.97 -9.41 -22.98
C GLY A 494 -5.69 -8.56 -22.94
N PRO A 495 -5.72 -7.36 -22.32
CA PRO A 495 -6.91 -6.70 -21.78
C PRO A 495 -7.87 -6.25 -22.90
N PHE A 496 -9.18 -6.42 -22.69
CA PHE A 496 -10.21 -5.86 -23.56
C PHE A 496 -11.05 -4.81 -22.82
N VAL A 497 -11.77 -3.97 -23.55
CA VAL A 497 -12.73 -3.01 -22.98
C VAL A 497 -14.16 -3.51 -23.19
N ARG A 498 -14.93 -3.59 -22.10
CA ARG A 498 -16.36 -3.94 -22.15
C ARG A 498 -17.22 -2.85 -21.52
N LEU A 499 -18.41 -2.66 -22.09
CA LEU A 499 -19.40 -1.72 -21.63
C LEU A 499 -20.41 -2.42 -20.71
N LYS A 500 -20.56 -1.93 -19.47
CA LYS A 500 -21.59 -2.41 -18.53
C LYS A 500 -22.36 -1.24 -17.94
N GLN A 501 -23.68 -1.41 -17.86
CA GLN A 501 -24.54 -0.44 -17.21
C GLN A 501 -24.35 -0.48 -15.68
N SER A 502 -24.06 0.66 -15.08
CA SER A 502 -23.98 0.82 -13.63
C SER A 502 -24.79 2.06 -13.22
N GLY A 503 -25.96 1.84 -12.63
CA GLY A 503 -26.94 2.90 -12.37
C GLY A 503 -27.38 3.57 -13.68
N SER A 504 -27.25 4.90 -13.75
CA SER A 504 -27.61 5.71 -14.92
C SER A 504 -26.51 5.84 -15.97
N ARG A 505 -25.31 5.29 -15.74
CA ARG A 505 -24.14 5.47 -16.62
C ARG A 505 -23.67 4.15 -17.22
N MET A 506 -23.26 4.20 -18.49
CA MET A 506 -22.48 3.12 -19.11
C MET A 506 -21.01 3.28 -18.72
N ARG A 507 -20.40 2.20 -18.23
CA ARG A 507 -19.00 2.17 -17.79
C ARG A 507 -18.15 1.34 -18.72
N ARG A 508 -16.95 1.83 -19.00
CA ARG A 508 -15.90 1.16 -19.76
C ARG A 508 -14.97 0.45 -18.78
N LEU A 509 -14.98 -0.88 -18.80
CA LEU A 509 -14.30 -1.70 -17.80
C LEU A 509 -13.35 -2.68 -18.49
N MET A 510 -12.16 -2.82 -17.92
CA MET A 510 -11.18 -3.79 -18.36
C MET A 510 -11.71 -5.21 -18.13
N SER A 511 -11.45 -6.08 -19.10
CA SER A 511 -11.79 -7.49 -19.06
C SER A 511 -10.62 -8.37 -19.50
N LEU A 512 -10.60 -9.58 -18.97
CA LEU A 512 -9.60 -10.61 -19.22
C LEU A 512 -10.32 -11.95 -19.38
N ASP A 513 -9.74 -12.81 -20.20
CA ASP A 513 -10.25 -14.17 -20.35
C ASP A 513 -9.40 -15.11 -19.49
N PHE A 514 -10.09 -15.89 -18.65
CA PHE A 514 -9.47 -16.82 -17.73
C PHE A 514 -9.82 -18.25 -18.14
N GLU A 515 -8.83 -19.12 -18.17
CA GLU A 515 -9.04 -20.55 -18.40
C GLU A 515 -8.93 -21.30 -17.08
N ASN A 516 -9.92 -22.15 -16.80
CA ASN A 516 -9.80 -23.19 -15.79
C ASN A 516 -8.94 -24.32 -16.36
N MET A 517 -7.77 -24.56 -15.79
CA MET A 517 -6.79 -25.52 -16.29
C MET A 517 -7.22 -26.98 -16.09
N GLU A 518 -8.16 -27.26 -15.18
CA GLU A 518 -8.71 -28.61 -14.98
C GLU A 518 -9.77 -28.96 -16.04
N THR A 519 -10.65 -28.00 -16.38
CA THR A 519 -11.77 -28.22 -17.31
C THR A 519 -11.48 -27.77 -18.74
N GLY A 520 -10.48 -26.91 -18.94
CA GLY A 520 -10.20 -26.20 -20.20
C GLY A 520 -11.24 -25.11 -20.53
N GLU A 521 -12.18 -24.83 -19.63
CA GLU A 521 -13.24 -23.85 -19.86
C GLU A 521 -12.68 -22.42 -19.77
N VAL A 522 -12.97 -21.61 -20.79
CA VAL A 522 -12.60 -20.20 -20.83
C VAL A 522 -13.79 -19.35 -20.38
N SER A 523 -13.60 -18.63 -19.27
CA SER A 523 -14.55 -17.67 -18.72
C SER A 523 -14.15 -16.25 -19.11
N LEU A 524 -15.11 -15.50 -19.66
CA LEU A 524 -14.95 -14.08 -20.01
C LEU A 524 -15.29 -13.25 -18.77
N MET A 525 -14.31 -12.53 -18.22
CA MET A 525 -14.46 -11.88 -16.93
C MET A 525 -14.05 -10.40 -17.00
N MET A 526 -14.72 -9.56 -16.23
CA MET A 526 -14.48 -8.12 -16.20
C MET A 526 -14.34 -7.60 -14.78
N ILE A 527 -13.65 -6.47 -14.63
CA ILE A 527 -13.61 -5.79 -13.33
C ILE A 527 -15.04 -5.39 -12.97
N PRO A 528 -15.51 -5.66 -11.73
CA PRO A 528 -16.84 -5.28 -11.32
C PRO A 528 -17.01 -3.75 -11.31
N PRO A 529 -18.19 -3.23 -11.71
CA PRO A 529 -18.48 -1.80 -11.60
C PRO A 529 -18.52 -1.37 -10.14
N GLN A 530 -18.81 -2.27 -9.19
CA GLN A 530 -18.72 -2.01 -7.77
C GLN A 530 -17.67 -2.95 -7.17
N PRO A 531 -16.43 -2.49 -6.97
CA PRO A 531 -15.36 -3.36 -6.48
C PRO A 531 -15.65 -3.93 -5.08
N TYR A 532 -16.41 -3.21 -4.27
CA TYR A 532 -16.83 -3.60 -2.92
C TYR A 532 -18.19 -4.32 -2.91
N ALA A 533 -18.41 -5.28 -3.81
CA ALA A 533 -19.56 -6.16 -3.69
C ALA A 533 -19.52 -6.87 -2.32
N ARG A 534 -20.67 -6.95 -1.64
CA ARG A 534 -20.76 -7.55 -0.30
C ARG A 534 -20.26 -9.00 -0.27
N ASN A 535 -20.40 -9.72 -1.38
CA ASN A 535 -20.01 -11.12 -1.50
C ASN A 535 -18.82 -11.28 -2.45
N LEU A 536 -17.92 -12.20 -2.11
CA LEU A 536 -16.79 -12.59 -2.95
C LEU A 536 -17.26 -13.32 -4.20
N GLN A 537 -16.76 -12.88 -5.35
CA GLN A 537 -16.99 -13.57 -6.63
C GLN A 537 -16.15 -14.86 -6.73
N ALA A 538 -16.51 -15.78 -7.62
CA ALA A 538 -15.73 -17.00 -7.85
C ALA A 538 -14.29 -16.73 -8.37
N TYR A 539 -14.08 -15.59 -9.03
CA TYR A 539 -12.79 -15.12 -9.50
C TYR A 539 -12.32 -13.99 -8.59
N ASN A 540 -11.82 -14.35 -7.41
CA ASN A 540 -11.26 -13.43 -6.44
C ASN A 540 -9.89 -13.94 -6.01
N TRP A 541 -8.98 -13.03 -5.68
CA TRP A 541 -7.67 -13.39 -5.13
C TRP A 541 -7.14 -12.35 -4.14
N ALA A 542 -6.40 -12.82 -3.16
CA ALA A 542 -5.58 -12.02 -2.27
C ALA A 542 -4.08 -12.23 -2.58
N PRO A 543 -3.28 -11.16 -2.69
CA PRO A 543 -1.83 -11.28 -2.80
C PRO A 543 -1.22 -11.91 -1.54
N LEU A 544 -0.32 -12.87 -1.74
CA LEU A 544 0.55 -13.44 -0.74
C LEU A 544 1.99 -13.06 -1.08
N ILE A 545 2.64 -12.32 -0.17
CA ILE A 545 3.98 -11.78 -0.38
C ILE A 545 4.95 -12.33 0.66
N GLY A 546 6.25 -12.26 0.35
CA GLY A 546 7.32 -12.78 1.20
C GLY A 546 7.79 -14.17 0.81
N ARG A 547 9.00 -14.53 1.25
CA ARG A 547 9.63 -15.84 1.00
C ARG A 547 9.59 -16.71 2.25
N ASP A 548 10.44 -16.37 3.21
CA ASP A 548 10.56 -17.10 4.48
C ASP A 548 9.43 -16.72 5.46
N ARG A 549 9.07 -15.44 5.46
CA ARG A 549 7.95 -14.87 6.21
C ARG A 549 6.87 -14.46 5.21
N LYS A 550 5.84 -15.29 5.07
CA LYS A 550 4.74 -15.02 4.15
C LYS A 550 3.64 -14.22 4.86
N VAL A 551 3.10 -13.21 4.19
CA VAL A 551 1.95 -12.42 4.68
C VAL A 551 0.87 -12.30 3.61
N LEU A 552 -0.39 -12.41 4.04
CA LEU A 552 -1.57 -12.34 3.19
C LEU A 552 -2.18 -10.94 3.23
N MET A 553 -2.33 -10.31 2.07
CA MET A 553 -2.94 -9.00 1.93
C MET A 553 -4.47 -9.12 1.83
N VAL A 554 -5.09 -9.50 2.95
CA VAL A 554 -6.55 -9.72 3.06
C VAL A 554 -7.40 -8.48 2.78
N ASP A 555 -6.81 -7.29 2.93
CA ASP A 555 -7.51 -6.03 2.69
C ASP A 555 -7.39 -5.57 1.22
N THR A 556 -6.61 -6.26 0.38
CA THR A 556 -6.46 -5.95 -1.05
C THR A 556 -6.96 -7.08 -1.94
N VAL A 557 -8.04 -7.76 -1.52
CA VAL A 557 -8.71 -8.75 -2.37
C VAL A 557 -9.23 -8.05 -3.62
N PHE A 558 -8.85 -8.58 -4.77
CA PHE A 558 -9.35 -8.13 -6.07
C PHE A 558 -10.20 -9.23 -6.68
N GLN A 559 -11.20 -8.85 -7.47
CA GLN A 559 -12.15 -9.80 -8.03
C GLN A 559 -12.62 -9.38 -9.42
N PHE A 560 -13.06 -10.37 -10.17
CA PHE A 560 -13.68 -10.23 -11.48
C PHE A 560 -15.07 -10.88 -11.47
N GLU A 561 -15.97 -10.34 -12.27
CA GLU A 561 -17.32 -10.86 -12.46
C GLU A 561 -17.55 -11.32 -13.92
N PRO A 562 -18.47 -12.26 -14.16
CA PRO A 562 -18.79 -12.70 -15.52
C PRO A 562 -19.22 -11.55 -16.43
N ALA A 563 -18.68 -11.53 -17.65
CA ALA A 563 -18.95 -10.51 -18.64
C ALA A 563 -20.17 -10.81 -19.55
N ALA A 564 -21.03 -11.76 -19.16
CA ALA A 564 -22.11 -12.29 -20.01
C ALA A 564 -23.07 -11.21 -20.55
N ASP A 565 -23.32 -10.16 -19.77
CA ASP A 565 -24.24 -9.06 -20.12
C ASP A 565 -23.52 -7.81 -20.67
N ALA A 566 -22.20 -7.85 -20.85
CA ALA A 566 -21.39 -6.70 -21.23
C ALA A 566 -20.96 -6.75 -22.70
N SER A 567 -21.22 -5.68 -23.46
CA SER A 567 -20.83 -5.61 -24.86
C SER A 567 -19.33 -5.29 -24.99
N LEU A 568 -18.67 -5.96 -25.93
CA LEU A 568 -17.28 -5.66 -26.28
C LEU A 568 -17.22 -4.33 -27.03
N GLU A 569 -16.38 -3.41 -26.57
CA GLU A 569 -16.10 -2.18 -27.29
C GLU A 569 -15.07 -2.47 -28.40
N PRO A 570 -15.30 -2.06 -29.65
CA PRO A 570 -14.26 -2.15 -30.68
C PRO A 570 -13.07 -1.26 -30.27
N ASP A 571 -11.84 -1.74 -30.49
CA ASP A 571 -10.59 -1.05 -30.14
C ASP A 571 -10.61 0.41 -30.60
N SER A 572 -11.03 1.30 -29.71
CA SER A 572 -10.95 2.74 -29.88
C SER A 572 -9.90 3.24 -28.89
N PRO A 573 -8.95 4.07 -29.33
CA PRO A 573 -7.98 4.65 -28.40
C PRO A 573 -8.76 5.44 -27.36
N ASP A 574 -8.51 5.17 -26.08
CA ASP A 574 -9.03 5.96 -24.98
C ASP A 574 -8.70 7.42 -25.27
N ASN A 575 -9.72 8.25 -25.53
CA ASN A 575 -9.52 9.67 -25.72
C ASN A 575 -8.83 10.20 -24.45
N ASN A 576 -7.61 10.69 -24.60
CA ASN A 576 -6.82 11.36 -23.57
C ASN A 576 -7.48 12.70 -23.16
N GLU A 577 -8.68 12.67 -22.61
CA GLU A 577 -9.26 13.80 -21.88
C GLU A 577 -8.78 13.75 -20.44
N CYS A 578 -7.50 14.05 -20.21
CA CYS A 578 -6.94 14.43 -18.91
C CYS A 578 -5.73 15.34 -19.15
N ILE A 579 -5.94 16.66 -19.07
CA ILE A 579 -4.95 17.63 -18.55
C ILE A 579 -5.28 17.81 -17.08
#